data_AF-A0A5C6M5S2-F1
#
_entry.id   AF-A0A5C6M5S2-F1
#
_cell.length_a   1.000
_cell.length_b   1.000
_cell.length_c   1.000
_cell.angle_alpha   90.00
_cell.angle_beta   90.00
_cell.angle_gamma   90.00
#
_symmetry.space_group_name_H-M   'P 1'
#
loop_
_entity.id
_entity.type
_entity.pdbx_description
1 polymer ?
#
loop_
_entity_poly.entity_id
_entity_poly.type
_entity_poly.pdbx_seq_one_letter_code
_entity_poly.pdbx_strand_id
1 'polypeptide(L)' 'MAAAMRAYQEIGFAGAMRPDHVPQLLGEDDGEPGYTMLGRLFAWGYMRGLMQAVVGCQ' A
#
# COMPACT_ATOMS: atom_id res chain seq x y z
N MET A 1 0.94 1.63 9.99
CA MET A 1 1.04 2.13 8.61
C MET A 1 0.81 3.64 8.49
N ALA A 2 -0.26 4.24 9.04
CA ALA A 2 -0.48 5.69 8.97
C ALA A 2 0.71 6.54 9.49
N ALA A 3 1.30 6.16 10.63
CA ALA A 3 2.49 6.83 11.16
C ALA A 3 3.69 6.77 10.21
N ALA A 4 3.90 5.64 9.52
CA ALA A 4 4.95 5.53 8.51
C ALA A 4 4.70 6.46 7.30
N MET A 5 3.44 6.54 6.85
CA MET A 5 3.07 7.46 5.77
C MET A 5 3.25 8.93 6.16
N ARG A 6 2.99 9.30 7.43
CA ARG A 6 3.31 10.64 7.96
C ARG A 6 4.82 10.88 7.93
N ALA A 7 5.62 9.95 8.46
CA ALA A 7 7.08 10.09 8.44
C ALA A 7 7.63 10.25 7.02
N TYR A 8 7.13 9.50 6.02
CA TYR A 8 7.53 9.66 4.62
C TYR A 8 7.13 11.03 4.05
N GLN A 9 5.96 11.55 4.41
CA GLN A 9 5.52 12.88 4.01
C GLN A 9 6.37 13.99 4.65
N GLU A 10 6.70 13.86 5.95
CA GLU A 10 7.45 14.85 6.72
C GLU A 10 8.86 15.07 6.17
N ILE A 11 9.50 13.99 5.66
CA ILE A 11 10.81 14.08 5.02
C ILE A 11 10.74 14.44 3.52
N GLY A 12 9.53 14.64 2.98
CA GLY A 12 9.34 14.95 1.56
C GLY A 12 9.70 13.79 0.61
N PHE A 13 9.52 12.54 1.03
CA PHE A 13 9.83 11.38 0.19
C PHE A 13 8.99 11.38 -1.10
N ALA A 14 9.66 11.38 -2.24
CA ALA A 14 9.04 11.39 -3.57
C ALA A 14 9.44 10.17 -4.44
N GLY A 15 10.04 9.15 -3.82
CA GLY A 15 10.48 7.95 -4.52
C GLY A 15 9.34 6.98 -4.85
N ALA A 16 9.66 5.97 -5.66
CA ALA A 16 8.72 4.88 -5.94
C ALA A 16 8.46 4.03 -4.69
N MET A 17 7.20 3.63 -4.51
CA MET A 17 6.77 2.75 -3.43
C MET A 17 5.85 1.68 -4.03
N ARG A 18 6.00 0.43 -3.57
CA ARG A 18 5.13 -0.69 -3.95
C ARG A 18 4.69 -1.46 -2.71
N PRO A 19 3.50 -2.08 -2.70
CA PRO A 19 3.22 -3.16 -1.77
C PRO A 19 4.22 -4.29 -2.01
N ASP A 20 4.68 -4.92 -0.93
CA ASP A 20 5.65 -6.00 -1.00
C ASP A 20 4.96 -7.35 -1.15
N HIS A 21 4.65 -8.01 -0.03
CA HIS A 21 3.86 -9.24 0.01
C HIS A 21 2.41 -8.96 0.39
N VAL A 22 1.48 -9.68 -0.23
CA VAL A 22 0.04 -9.51 -0.04
C VAL A 22 -0.66 -10.84 0.27
N PRO A 23 -1.77 -10.83 1.01
CA PRO A 23 -2.58 -12.03 1.16
C PRO A 23 -3.15 -12.45 -0.20
N GLN A 24 -3.26 -13.76 -0.41
CA GLN A 24 -4.10 -14.29 -1.48
C GLN A 24 -5.57 -14.13 -1.07
N LEU A 25 -6.36 -13.52 -1.94
CA LEU A 25 -7.78 -13.26 -1.73
C LEU A 25 -8.63 -14.33 -2.44
N LEU A 26 -9.89 -14.44 -2.01
CA LEU A 26 -10.85 -15.35 -2.64
C LEU A 26 -11.04 -14.98 -4.12
N GLY A 27 -10.98 -15.99 -5.00
CA GLY A 27 -11.11 -15.82 -6.44
C GLY A 27 -9.77 -15.59 -7.16
N GLU A 28 -8.64 -15.64 -6.44
CA GLU A 28 -7.32 -15.75 -7.06
C GLU A 28 -6.94 -17.21 -7.24
N ASP A 29 -6.64 -17.59 -8.48
CA ASP A 29 -6.07 -18.90 -8.83
C ASP A 29 -4.63 -19.03 -8.27
N ASP A 30 -3.99 -20.20 -8.47
CA ASP A 30 -2.64 -20.62 -7.99
C ASP A 30 -1.47 -19.68 -8.41
N GLY A 31 -1.52 -18.43 -7.98
CA GLY A 31 -0.45 -17.46 -8.11
C GLY A 31 0.61 -17.64 -7.01
N GLU A 32 1.78 -17.05 -7.23
CA GLU A 32 2.85 -17.06 -6.24
C GLU A 32 2.36 -16.44 -4.91
N PRO A 33 2.45 -17.17 -3.78
CA PRO A 33 2.05 -16.66 -2.48
C PRO A 33 2.73 -15.33 -2.17
N GLY A 34 1.96 -14.33 -1.72
CA GLY A 34 2.49 -12.99 -1.49
C GLY A 34 2.47 -12.08 -2.71
N TYR A 35 2.17 -12.58 -3.90
CA TYR A 35 2.34 -11.84 -5.15
C TYR A 35 1.12 -11.87 -6.08
N THR A 36 -0.03 -12.24 -5.54
CA THR A 36 -1.30 -12.34 -6.28
C THR A 36 -1.91 -10.94 -6.56
N MET A 37 -2.73 -10.84 -7.60
CA MET A 37 -3.15 -9.55 -8.18
C MET A 37 -4.21 -8.79 -7.35
N LEU A 38 -5.27 -9.44 -6.89
CA LEU A 38 -6.31 -8.85 -6.05
C LEU A 38 -5.71 -8.39 -4.71
N GLY A 39 -4.83 -9.19 -4.10
CA GLY A 39 -4.10 -8.77 -2.90
C GLY A 39 -3.29 -7.50 -3.12
N ARG A 40 -2.57 -7.39 -4.25
CA ARG A 40 -1.80 -6.20 -4.64
C ARG A 40 -2.71 -5.00 -4.88
N LEU A 41 -3.83 -5.20 -5.56
CA LEU A 41 -4.79 -4.13 -5.83
C LEU A 41 -5.37 -3.56 -4.54
N PHE A 42 -5.75 -4.43 -3.60
CA PHE A 42 -6.24 -4.04 -2.28
C PHE A 42 -5.17 -3.25 -1.50
N ALA A 43 -3.96 -3.80 -1.37
CA ALA A 43 -2.87 -3.15 -0.64
C ALA A 43 -2.49 -1.79 -1.27
N TRP A 44 -2.48 -1.71 -2.60
CA TRP A 44 -2.24 -0.47 -3.32
C TRP A 44 -3.29 0.60 -3.00
N GLY A 45 -4.58 0.24 -3.04
CA GLY A 45 -5.67 1.14 -2.66
C GLY A 45 -5.55 1.63 -1.22
N TYR A 46 -5.24 0.73 -0.28
CA TYR A 46 -5.00 1.07 1.13
C TYR A 46 -3.85 2.07 1.30
N MET A 47 -2.70 1.82 0.65
CA MET A 47 -1.55 2.73 0.69
C MET A 47 -1.90 4.11 0.14
N ARG A 48 -2.59 4.18 -1.01
CA ARG A 48 -3.05 5.44 -1.61
C ARG A 48 -4.00 6.21 -0.69
N GLY A 49 -4.93 5.50 -0.04
CA GLY A 49 -5.84 6.10 0.94
C GLY A 49 -5.10 6.71 2.13
N LEU A 50 -4.11 5.99 2.67
CA LEU A 50 -3.27 6.53 3.75
C LEU A 50 -2.46 7.76 3.30
N MET A 51 -1.86 7.73 2.11
CA MET A 51 -1.12 8.86 1.56
C MET A 51 -2.03 10.09 1.44
N GLN A 52 -3.26 9.93 0.94
CA GLN A 52 -4.23 11.02 0.86
C GLN A 52 -4.65 11.53 2.25
N ALA A 53 -4.86 10.62 3.21
CA ALA A 53 -5.28 10.97 4.56
C ALA A 53 -4.23 11.79 5.34
N VAL A 54 -2.94 11.55 5.11
CA VAL A 54 -1.87 12.28 5.81
C VAL A 54 -1.54 13.65 5.20
N VAL A 55 -1.87 13.87 3.92
CA VAL A 55 -1.61 15.15 3.23
C VAL A 55 -2.48 16.31 3.77
N GLY A 56 -3.63 16.02 4.39
CA GLY A 56 -4.59 17.04 4.89
C GLY A 56 -4.66 17.22 6.41
N CYS A 57 -3.93 16.46 7.21
CA CYS A 57 -3.84 16.70 8.66
C CYS A 57 -2.64 17.61 8.95
N GLN A 58 -2.82 18.91 8.81
CA GLN A 58 -2.01 19.95 9.46
C GLN A 58 -2.92 20.80 10.33
#